data_AF-A0A1F9M5P4-F1
#
_entry.id   AF-A0A1F9M5P4-F1
#
_cell.length_a   1.000
_cell.length_b   1.000
_cell.length_c   1.000
_cell.angle_alpha   90.00
_cell.angle_beta   90.00
_cell.angle_gamma   90.00
#
_symmetry.space_group_name_H-M   'P 1'
#
loop_
_entity.id
_entity.type
_entity.pdbx_description
1 polymer ?
#
loop_
_entity_poly.entity_id
_entity_poly.type
_entity_poly.pdbx_seq_one_letter_code
_entity_poly.pdbx_strand_id
1 'polypeptide(L)'
;MKTTWPDRALTCLLLLLLAAGLTGCALPGQTTGPGQANLAPPEISDPSQAPNSPQRERSEEAASSPRIAVLPFVNLSAAPAPLKEIRQKLLELLRDQGMNLLEEKELLALMKRHRMRSTAGLTTELGEAFLKEAGVTGVLITQLTQYQTYFPPKFALTSRLVTTGEKPMVGWADSLIMTGDAQRGLLDLKLIRDFNQLYGPGLARLATSLSRSFEEQANGNERKFLNPRSFYRAPALAQQDRPLTVAILPFINQSQNRFASDLIALDFLRHLSAENKFQVLDPGLLEEQLLGYRIIMPYGTSLDTADMLFNFLDVDLLLAGKILEYEEASGVNAVPRVHFTAQIIQRQNHELVWSSISSNYGDEGVYFFDFGLIKTARELASRMVRSTVRQMAQP
;
A
#
# COMPACT_ATOMS: atom_id res chain seq x y z
N MET A 1 9.91 -14.38 59.63
CA MET A 1 11.01 -13.75 58.87
C MET A 1 10.42 -12.59 58.08
N LYS A 2 10.88 -11.36 58.38
CA LYS A 2 10.53 -10.14 57.67
C LYS A 2 11.48 -9.99 56.47
N THR A 3 10.96 -9.75 55.28
CA THR A 3 11.78 -9.32 54.13
C THR A 3 11.12 -8.11 53.47
N THR A 4 11.87 -7.03 53.52
CA THR A 4 11.60 -5.67 53.07
C THR A 4 11.95 -5.51 51.59
N TRP A 5 11.08 -4.86 50.82
CA TRP A 5 11.33 -4.40 49.44
C TRP A 5 12.06 -3.05 49.44
N PRO A 6 13.00 -2.76 48.52
CA PRO A 6 13.61 -1.44 48.42
C PRO A 6 12.90 -0.51 47.44
N ASP A 7 12.84 0.73 47.89
CA ASP A 7 12.01 1.86 47.51
C ASP A 7 12.68 2.73 46.41
N ARG A 8 13.00 2.14 45.24
CA ARG A 8 13.81 2.84 44.20
C ARG A 8 13.14 3.08 42.85
N ALA A 9 11.87 2.71 42.68
CA ALA A 9 11.17 2.93 41.40
C ALA A 9 10.44 4.29 41.32
N LEU A 10 10.21 4.99 42.46
CA LEU A 10 9.44 6.24 42.48
C LEU A 10 10.27 7.51 42.24
N THR A 11 11.59 7.46 42.35
CA THR A 11 12.44 8.66 42.32
C THR A 11 12.83 9.12 40.91
N CYS A 12 12.71 8.24 39.89
CA CYS A 12 13.02 8.61 38.51
C CYS A 12 11.86 9.29 37.76
N LEU A 13 10.62 9.21 38.26
CA LEU A 13 9.46 9.78 37.56
C LEU A 13 9.20 11.26 37.88
N LEU A 14 9.84 11.81 38.92
CA LEU A 14 9.59 13.20 39.38
C LEU A 14 10.58 14.24 38.83
N LEU A 15 11.65 13.82 38.13
CA LEU A 15 12.72 14.72 37.65
C LEU A 15 12.58 15.15 36.18
N LEU A 16 11.62 14.60 35.43
CA LEU A 16 11.41 14.93 34.00
C LEU A 16 10.26 15.91 33.74
N LEU A 17 9.56 16.38 34.77
CA LEU A 17 8.42 17.30 34.65
C LEU A 17 8.71 18.77 35.02
N LEU A 18 9.97 19.16 35.24
CA LEU A 18 10.34 20.50 35.74
C LEU A 18 11.18 21.37 34.79
N ALA A 19 11.38 21.00 33.52
CA ALA A 19 12.29 21.73 32.62
C ALA A 19 11.64 22.40 31.38
N ALA A 20 10.32 22.61 31.37
CA ALA A 20 9.67 23.31 30.26
C ALA A 20 8.66 24.35 30.77
N GLY A 21 9.16 25.49 31.21
CA GLY A 21 8.33 26.62 31.56
C GLY A 21 9.15 27.85 31.90
N LEU A 22 9.00 28.86 31.04
CA LEU A 22 9.04 30.31 31.31
C LEU A 22 10.03 31.14 30.48
N THR A 23 9.42 31.95 29.60
CA THR A 23 9.67 33.39 29.37
C THR A 23 10.98 33.83 28.67
N GLY A 24 11.02 34.85 27.82
CA GLY A 24 10.03 35.87 27.48
C GLY A 24 10.60 36.91 26.49
N CYS A 25 9.72 37.82 26.09
CA CYS A 25 9.83 38.91 25.10
C CYS A 25 11.05 39.84 25.20
N ALA A 26 11.50 40.39 24.06
CA ALA A 26 11.70 41.84 23.86
C ALA A 26 12.19 42.19 22.42
N LEU A 27 11.46 43.08 21.75
CA LEU A 27 11.95 44.09 20.78
C LEU A 27 11.89 45.46 21.51
N PRO A 28 12.40 46.62 21.00
CA PRO A 28 13.03 46.93 19.71
C PRO A 28 14.32 47.79 19.81
N GLY A 29 14.98 48.08 18.68
CA GLY A 29 16.03 49.12 18.63
C GLY A 29 16.59 49.36 17.22
N GLN A 30 16.30 50.54 16.68
CA GLN A 30 16.80 51.08 15.40
C GLN A 30 18.24 51.60 15.52
N THR A 31 19.03 51.53 14.44
CA THR A 31 20.01 52.58 14.05
C THR A 31 20.45 52.47 12.58
N THR A 32 20.03 53.49 11.81
CA THR A 32 20.77 54.33 10.81
C THR A 32 21.65 53.72 9.68
N GLY A 33 21.35 54.16 8.44
CA GLY A 33 21.92 53.80 7.10
C GLY A 33 23.39 54.21 6.81
N PRO A 34 23.80 54.65 5.59
CA PRO A 34 23.08 54.79 4.31
C PRO A 34 23.81 54.13 3.09
N GLY A 35 23.12 53.98 1.96
CA GLY A 35 23.72 53.54 0.70
C GLY A 35 22.85 53.89 -0.50
N GLN A 36 23.28 54.91 -1.24
CA GLN A 36 22.64 55.59 -2.36
C GLN A 36 22.35 54.67 -3.55
N ALA A 37 21.21 54.87 -4.22
CA ALA A 37 21.12 54.79 -5.68
C ALA A 37 19.98 55.68 -6.17
N ASN A 38 20.37 56.71 -6.92
CA ASN A 38 19.53 57.55 -7.75
C ASN A 38 18.63 56.72 -8.68
N LEU A 39 17.42 57.21 -8.94
CA LEU A 39 16.85 57.35 -10.29
C LEU A 39 15.49 58.06 -10.15
N ALA A 40 15.40 59.25 -10.74
CA ALA A 40 14.16 59.97 -10.99
C ALA A 40 13.98 60.12 -12.52
N PRO A 41 12.74 60.32 -13.00
CA PRO A 41 12.22 59.87 -14.30
C PRO A 41 11.96 61.09 -15.21
N PRO A 42 10.96 61.13 -16.10
CA PRO A 42 10.37 60.13 -17.02
C PRO A 42 10.51 60.60 -18.49
N GLU A 43 10.33 59.71 -19.48
CA GLU A 43 10.13 60.18 -20.86
C GLU A 43 9.05 59.39 -21.62
N ILE A 44 7.92 60.09 -21.79
CA ILE A 44 7.09 60.27 -22.98
C ILE A 44 6.64 59.02 -23.78
N SER A 45 5.33 58.84 -23.68
CA SER A 45 4.38 58.09 -24.51
C SER A 45 4.54 58.21 -26.04
N ASP A 46 4.43 57.06 -26.72
CA ASP A 46 3.99 56.96 -28.12
C ASP A 46 2.76 56.02 -28.20
N PRO A 47 1.59 56.45 -28.71
CA PRO A 47 0.36 55.66 -28.73
C PRO A 47 0.17 54.99 -30.09
N SER A 48 0.73 53.80 -30.30
CA SER A 48 0.32 52.93 -31.41
C SER A 48 0.68 51.45 -31.19
N GLN A 49 0.23 50.86 -30.09
CA GLN A 49 0.09 49.41 -29.98
C GLN A 49 -1.19 49.08 -29.21
N ALA A 50 -2.19 48.61 -29.93
CA ALA A 50 -3.41 48.05 -29.35
C ALA A 50 -3.03 46.86 -28.44
N PRO A 51 -3.51 46.80 -27.19
CA PRO A 51 -3.21 45.67 -26.32
C PRO A 51 -4.06 44.46 -26.75
N ASN A 52 -3.41 43.51 -27.44
CA ASN A 52 -3.89 42.13 -27.49
C ASN A 52 -4.05 41.64 -26.04
N SER A 53 -5.30 41.45 -25.66
CA SER A 53 -5.74 41.13 -24.31
C SER A 53 -5.18 39.76 -23.88
N PRO A 54 -4.42 39.64 -22.78
CA PRO A 54 -4.08 38.33 -22.21
C PRO A 54 -5.22 37.87 -21.30
N GLN A 55 -6.38 37.56 -21.89
CA GLN A 55 -7.55 37.07 -21.14
C GLN A 55 -8.30 35.91 -21.82
N ARG A 56 -7.66 35.14 -22.72
CA ARG A 56 -8.29 33.98 -23.39
C ARG A 56 -7.50 32.66 -23.36
N GLU A 57 -6.60 32.47 -22.40
CA GLU A 57 -5.99 31.15 -22.12
C GLU A 57 -5.99 30.80 -20.62
N ARG A 58 -6.97 31.32 -19.88
CA ARG A 58 -7.40 30.76 -18.58
C ARG A 58 -8.86 30.32 -18.69
N SER A 59 -9.08 29.30 -19.49
CA SER A 59 -10.27 28.46 -19.43
C SER A 59 -9.73 27.07 -19.08
N GLU A 60 -9.75 26.74 -17.79
CA GLU A 60 -10.67 25.69 -17.33
C GLU A 60 -10.30 24.28 -17.83
N GLU A 61 -9.06 23.86 -17.57
CA GLU A 61 -8.84 22.46 -17.20
C GLU A 61 -8.83 22.43 -15.67
N ALA A 62 -10.02 22.66 -15.09
CA ALA A 62 -10.26 22.27 -13.71
C ALA A 62 -9.99 20.77 -13.66
N ALA A 63 -8.89 20.38 -13.01
CA ALA A 63 -8.52 18.98 -12.83
C ALA A 63 -9.72 18.26 -12.21
N SER A 64 -10.54 17.61 -13.06
CA SER A 64 -11.74 16.93 -12.62
C SER A 64 -11.29 15.85 -11.65
N SER A 65 -11.87 15.81 -10.46
CA SER A 65 -11.52 14.81 -9.45
C SER A 65 -11.53 13.42 -10.10
N PRO A 66 -10.43 12.64 -9.94
CA PRO A 66 -10.24 11.40 -10.67
C PRO A 66 -11.42 10.45 -10.41
N ARG A 67 -12.03 9.94 -11.49
CA ARG A 67 -13.16 9.02 -11.39
C ARG A 67 -12.64 7.61 -11.14
N ILE A 68 -13.15 6.95 -10.11
CA ILE A 68 -12.65 5.64 -9.65
C ILE A 68 -13.73 4.58 -9.77
N ALA A 69 -13.39 3.41 -10.31
CA ALA A 69 -14.27 2.24 -10.26
C ALA A 69 -13.91 1.34 -9.08
N VAL A 70 -14.89 0.81 -8.35
CA VAL A 70 -14.66 -0.16 -7.26
C VAL A 70 -15.22 -1.52 -7.66
N LEU A 71 -14.34 -2.47 -7.93
CA LEU A 71 -14.74 -3.80 -8.39
C LEU A 71 -15.47 -4.60 -7.29
N PRO A 72 -16.23 -5.64 -7.67
CA PRO A 72 -16.70 -6.64 -6.71
C PRO A 72 -15.55 -7.29 -5.94
N PHE A 73 -15.72 -7.42 -4.62
CA PHE A 73 -14.68 -7.95 -3.75
C PHE A 73 -14.44 -9.43 -4.02
N VAL A 74 -13.19 -9.86 -3.88
CA VAL A 74 -12.79 -11.26 -3.97
C VAL A 74 -12.59 -11.82 -2.56
N ASN A 75 -13.03 -13.06 -2.31
CA ASN A 75 -12.90 -13.70 -1.02
C ASN A 75 -11.73 -14.70 -0.98
N LEU A 76 -10.69 -14.36 -0.22
CA LEU A 76 -9.52 -15.19 0.07
C LEU A 76 -9.49 -15.68 1.53
N SER A 77 -10.56 -15.46 2.30
CA SER A 77 -10.60 -15.76 3.75
C SER A 77 -10.92 -17.23 4.08
N ALA A 78 -11.15 -18.07 3.07
CA ALA A 78 -11.64 -19.45 3.17
C ALA A 78 -13.01 -19.64 3.86
N ALA A 79 -13.57 -18.62 4.50
CA ALA A 79 -14.89 -18.62 5.12
C ALA A 79 -15.94 -17.88 4.25
N PRO A 80 -17.23 -18.26 4.31
CA PRO A 80 -18.28 -17.49 3.66
C PRO A 80 -18.41 -16.11 4.31
N ALA A 81 -18.52 -15.06 3.50
CA ALA A 81 -18.55 -13.68 3.96
C ALA A 81 -19.56 -12.82 3.18
N PRO A 82 -20.19 -11.82 3.83
CA PRO A 82 -21.15 -10.91 3.22
C PRO A 82 -20.42 -9.81 2.40
N LEU A 83 -19.85 -10.20 1.25
CA LEU A 83 -18.99 -9.31 0.46
C LEU A 83 -19.72 -8.08 -0.08
N LYS A 84 -21.02 -8.21 -0.40
CA LYS A 84 -21.80 -7.11 -0.95
C LYS A 84 -22.02 -6.02 0.08
N GLU A 85 -22.34 -6.43 1.30
CA GLU A 85 -22.58 -5.57 2.45
C GLU A 85 -21.29 -4.84 2.86
N ILE A 86 -20.17 -5.57 2.93
CA ILE A 86 -18.86 -4.99 3.24
C ILE A 86 -18.47 -3.97 2.14
N ARG A 87 -18.66 -4.32 0.86
CA ARG A 87 -18.39 -3.42 -0.26
C ARG A 87 -19.26 -2.18 -0.23
N GLN A 88 -20.56 -2.33 -0.01
CA GLN A 88 -21.48 -1.20 0.09
C GLN A 88 -21.06 -0.25 1.20
N LYS A 89 -20.66 -0.78 2.35
CA LYS A 89 -20.18 0.05 3.45
C LYS A 89 -18.90 0.82 3.10
N LEU A 90 -17.97 0.20 2.38
CA LEU A 90 -16.79 0.89 1.88
C LEU A 90 -17.18 2.00 0.89
N LEU A 91 -18.08 1.71 -0.06
CA LEU A 91 -18.55 2.70 -1.04
C LEU A 91 -19.18 3.94 -0.38
N GLU A 92 -20.02 3.74 0.66
CA GLU A 92 -20.57 4.83 1.46
C GLU A 92 -19.45 5.68 2.06
N LEU A 93 -18.48 5.05 2.74
CA LEU A 93 -17.35 5.76 3.34
C LEU A 93 -16.50 6.52 2.31
N LEU A 94 -16.26 5.94 1.13
CA LEU A 94 -15.50 6.61 0.06
C LEU A 94 -16.26 7.83 -0.50
N ARG A 95 -17.58 7.72 -0.66
CA ARG A 95 -18.43 8.87 -1.06
C ARG A 95 -18.45 9.96 -0.01
N ASP A 96 -18.50 9.59 1.28
CA ASP A 96 -18.43 10.53 2.39
C ASP A 96 -17.08 11.28 2.44
N GLN A 97 -16.01 10.67 1.92
CA GLN A 97 -14.70 11.32 1.71
C GLN A 97 -14.65 12.18 0.43
N GLY A 98 -15.76 12.36 -0.29
CA GLY A 98 -15.84 13.17 -1.50
C GLY A 98 -15.26 12.52 -2.76
N MET A 99 -15.04 11.21 -2.78
CA MET A 99 -14.50 10.54 -3.96
C MET A 99 -15.53 10.45 -5.10
N ASN A 100 -15.08 10.69 -6.32
CA ASN A 100 -15.87 10.52 -7.54
C ASN A 100 -15.87 9.04 -7.96
N LEU A 101 -16.94 8.31 -7.65
CA LEU A 101 -17.04 6.87 -7.92
C LEU A 101 -17.89 6.56 -9.15
N LEU A 102 -17.49 5.54 -9.91
CA LEU A 102 -18.32 4.97 -10.98
C LEU A 102 -19.58 4.31 -10.39
N GLU A 103 -20.73 4.62 -10.96
CA GLU A 103 -22.01 4.06 -10.53
C GLU A 103 -22.09 2.55 -10.80
N GLU A 104 -22.77 1.82 -9.91
CA GLU A 104 -22.81 0.37 -9.95
C GLU A 104 -23.43 -0.19 -11.23
N LYS A 105 -24.49 0.46 -11.73
CA LYS A 105 -25.13 0.06 -12.99
C LYS A 105 -24.19 0.23 -14.19
N GLU A 106 -23.40 1.29 -14.21
CA GLU A 106 -22.41 1.55 -15.27
C GLU A 106 -21.27 0.53 -15.20
N LEU A 107 -20.75 0.27 -14.00
CA LEU A 107 -19.74 -0.74 -13.75
C LEU A 107 -20.19 -2.13 -14.25
N LEU A 108 -21.38 -2.58 -13.83
CA LEU A 108 -21.90 -3.89 -14.22
C LEU A 108 -22.14 -4.00 -15.73
N ALA A 109 -22.58 -2.92 -16.38
CA ALA A 109 -22.75 -2.88 -17.83
C ALA A 109 -21.41 -3.00 -18.56
N LEU A 110 -20.37 -2.30 -18.09
CA LEU A 110 -19.01 -2.37 -18.64
C LEU A 110 -18.42 -3.77 -18.43
N MET A 111 -18.50 -4.31 -17.21
CA MET A 111 -18.04 -5.67 -16.90
C MET A 111 -18.72 -6.72 -17.79
N LYS A 112 -20.04 -6.60 -18.01
CA LYS A 112 -20.79 -7.52 -18.87
C LYS A 112 -20.37 -7.41 -20.33
N ARG A 113 -20.18 -6.17 -20.83
CA ARG A 113 -19.79 -5.89 -22.22
C ARG A 113 -18.43 -6.49 -22.55
N HIS A 114 -17.45 -6.24 -21.68
CA HIS A 114 -16.07 -6.74 -21.80
C HIS A 114 -15.89 -8.15 -21.21
N ARG A 115 -17.00 -8.82 -20.85
CA ARG A 115 -17.02 -10.20 -20.33
C ARG A 115 -16.01 -10.43 -19.20
N MET A 116 -15.87 -9.46 -18.31
CA MET A 116 -14.93 -9.49 -17.20
C MET A 116 -15.23 -10.68 -16.28
N ARG A 117 -14.31 -11.64 -16.23
CA ARG A 117 -14.44 -12.88 -15.44
C ARG A 117 -13.77 -12.79 -14.08
N SER A 118 -12.61 -12.13 -14.02
CA SER A 118 -11.84 -11.93 -12.78
C SER A 118 -12.01 -10.49 -12.30
N THR A 119 -12.19 -10.32 -10.99
CA THR A 119 -12.14 -9.02 -10.32
C THR A 119 -10.91 -8.89 -9.41
N ALA A 120 -9.98 -9.85 -9.53
CA ALA A 120 -8.76 -9.91 -8.73
C ALA A 120 -7.61 -9.09 -9.32
N GLY A 121 -7.76 -8.52 -10.51
CA GLY A 121 -6.74 -7.75 -11.22
C GLY A 121 -7.32 -7.02 -12.44
N LEU A 122 -6.50 -6.18 -13.08
CA LEU A 122 -6.85 -5.41 -14.26
C LEU A 122 -5.93 -5.80 -15.43
N THR A 123 -6.53 -6.19 -16.55
CA THR A 123 -5.83 -6.47 -17.82
C THR A 123 -5.62 -5.20 -18.62
N THR A 124 -4.78 -5.23 -19.66
CA THR A 124 -4.61 -4.07 -20.56
C THR A 124 -5.93 -3.72 -21.24
N GLU A 125 -6.64 -4.71 -21.79
CA GLU A 125 -7.93 -4.50 -22.46
C GLU A 125 -8.96 -3.83 -21.54
N LEU A 126 -9.10 -4.32 -20.31
CA LEU A 126 -10.03 -3.75 -19.34
C LEU A 126 -9.58 -2.36 -18.86
N GLY A 127 -8.27 -2.18 -18.63
CA GLY A 127 -7.70 -0.89 -18.25
C GLY A 127 -7.99 0.19 -19.27
N GLU A 128 -7.84 -0.10 -20.55
CA GLU A 128 -8.21 0.81 -21.63
C GLU A 128 -9.72 1.05 -21.71
N ALA A 129 -10.53 0.01 -21.56
CA ALA A 129 -11.99 0.13 -21.58
C ALA A 129 -12.51 1.05 -20.46
N PHE A 130 -12.01 0.90 -19.23
CA PHE A 130 -12.37 1.77 -18.11
C PHE A 130 -12.02 3.24 -18.38
N LEU A 131 -10.84 3.49 -18.96
CA LEU A 131 -10.40 4.85 -19.29
C LEU A 131 -11.23 5.45 -20.43
N LYS A 132 -11.32 4.76 -21.56
CA LYS A 132 -11.91 5.28 -22.80
C LYS A 132 -13.44 5.35 -22.75
N GLU A 133 -14.12 4.38 -22.12
CA GLU A 133 -15.58 4.31 -22.12
C GLU A 133 -16.23 4.96 -20.90
N ALA A 134 -15.56 4.94 -19.74
CA ALA A 134 -16.13 5.42 -18.49
C ALA A 134 -15.38 6.63 -17.89
N GLY A 135 -14.27 7.07 -18.48
CA GLY A 135 -13.43 8.14 -17.95
C GLY A 135 -12.84 7.81 -16.58
N VAL A 136 -12.77 6.52 -16.23
CA VAL A 136 -12.22 6.04 -14.97
C VAL A 136 -10.71 6.06 -15.08
N THR A 137 -10.04 6.75 -14.16
CA THR A 137 -8.57 6.87 -14.14
C THR A 137 -7.90 5.90 -13.17
N GLY A 138 -8.69 5.28 -12.28
CA GLY A 138 -8.23 4.28 -11.34
C GLY A 138 -9.30 3.24 -11.00
N VAL A 139 -8.87 2.00 -10.78
CA VAL A 139 -9.73 0.88 -10.38
C VAL A 139 -9.29 0.39 -9.01
N LEU A 140 -10.19 0.46 -8.03
CA LEU A 140 -10.01 -0.08 -6.69
C LEU A 140 -10.35 -1.57 -6.68
N ILE A 141 -9.35 -2.37 -6.37
CA ILE A 141 -9.42 -3.83 -6.24
C ILE A 141 -9.27 -4.19 -4.78
N THR A 142 -10.24 -4.92 -4.24
CA THR A 142 -10.28 -5.27 -2.80
C THR A 142 -10.48 -6.78 -2.61
N GLN A 143 -9.64 -7.36 -1.76
CA GLN A 143 -9.65 -8.77 -1.41
C GLN A 143 -9.85 -8.94 0.09
N LEU A 144 -10.86 -9.71 0.48
CA LEU A 144 -11.10 -10.14 1.86
C LEU A 144 -10.16 -11.28 2.19
N THR A 145 -9.17 -11.02 3.03
CA THR A 145 -8.07 -11.96 3.33
C THR A 145 -8.27 -12.73 4.63
N GLN A 146 -9.10 -12.21 5.54
CA GLN A 146 -9.47 -12.91 6.77
C GLN A 146 -10.89 -12.51 7.20
N TYR A 147 -11.71 -13.49 7.56
CA TYR A 147 -13.09 -13.26 7.99
C TYR A 147 -13.50 -14.30 9.02
N GLN A 148 -13.69 -13.86 10.25
CA GLN A 148 -14.11 -14.68 11.37
C GLN A 148 -14.97 -13.84 12.30
N THR A 149 -16.22 -14.24 12.49
CA THR A 149 -17.18 -13.50 13.34
C THR A 149 -17.22 -14.03 14.77
N TYR A 150 -16.80 -15.28 15.00
CA TYR A 150 -16.73 -15.86 16.34
C TYR A 150 -15.48 -15.40 17.10
N PHE A 151 -15.56 -15.46 18.42
CA PHE A 151 -14.52 -14.95 19.30
C PHE A 151 -13.19 -15.75 19.21
N PRO A 152 -12.03 -15.06 19.15
CA PRO A 152 -11.90 -13.62 18.91
C PRO A 152 -12.23 -13.28 17.45
N PRO A 153 -13.06 -12.26 17.16
CA PRO A 153 -13.39 -11.90 15.79
C PRO A 153 -12.11 -11.49 15.05
N LYS A 154 -11.98 -11.88 13.78
CA LYS A 154 -10.83 -11.54 12.92
C LYS A 154 -11.34 -10.98 11.59
N PHE A 155 -10.76 -9.87 11.16
CA PHE A 155 -11.14 -9.21 9.92
C PHE A 155 -9.92 -8.63 9.24
N ALA A 156 -9.69 -9.02 7.98
CA ALA A 156 -8.63 -8.44 7.18
C ALA A 156 -9.04 -8.23 5.72
N LEU A 157 -8.66 -7.08 5.19
CA LEU A 157 -8.85 -6.67 3.81
C LEU A 157 -7.51 -6.16 3.25
N THR A 158 -7.21 -6.50 2.01
CA THR A 158 -6.17 -5.80 1.26
C THR A 158 -6.85 -5.07 0.11
N SER A 159 -6.54 -3.78 -0.07
CA SER A 159 -7.04 -3.00 -1.20
C SER A 159 -5.90 -2.35 -1.94
N ARG A 160 -6.06 -2.20 -3.25
CA ARG A 160 -5.12 -1.49 -4.10
C ARG A 160 -5.85 -0.71 -5.19
N LEU A 161 -5.33 0.46 -5.49
CA LEU A 161 -5.77 1.31 -6.58
C LEU A 161 -4.82 1.09 -7.76
N VAL A 162 -5.39 0.67 -8.87
CA VAL A 162 -4.65 0.35 -10.10
C VAL A 162 -4.97 1.42 -11.15
N THR A 163 -3.94 1.97 -11.79
CA THR A 163 -4.11 2.92 -12.88
C THR A 163 -4.75 2.27 -14.09
N THR A 164 -5.63 2.98 -14.77
CA THR A 164 -6.22 2.55 -16.04
C THR A 164 -5.37 2.99 -17.22
N GLY A 165 -5.52 2.33 -18.37
CA GLY A 165 -4.75 2.57 -19.59
C GLY A 165 -4.01 1.32 -20.05
N GLU A 166 -2.98 1.52 -20.88
CA GLU A 166 -2.26 0.45 -21.56
C GLU A 166 -1.45 -0.45 -20.60
N LYS A 167 -0.89 0.15 -19.53
CA LYS A 167 -0.09 -0.55 -18.50
C LYS A 167 -0.70 -0.31 -17.12
N PRO A 168 -1.53 -1.24 -16.60
CA PRO A 168 -2.07 -1.17 -15.26
C PRO A 168 -0.99 -1.26 -14.17
N MET A 169 -0.82 -0.18 -13.41
CA MET A 169 0.19 -0.06 -12.34
C MET A 169 -0.49 0.16 -10.99
N VAL A 170 0.06 -0.41 -9.93
CA VAL A 170 -0.41 -0.16 -8.57
C VAL A 170 0.04 1.24 -8.14
N GLY A 171 -0.92 2.16 -7.99
CA GLY A 171 -0.66 3.53 -7.54
C GLY A 171 -0.80 3.71 -6.03
N TRP A 172 -1.60 2.86 -5.38
CA TRP A 172 -1.75 2.83 -3.92
C TRP A 172 -2.13 1.42 -3.50
N ALA A 173 -1.66 0.98 -2.34
CA ALA A 173 -2.15 -0.22 -1.71
C ALA A 173 -2.06 -0.11 -0.18
N ASP A 174 -3.08 -0.64 0.50
CA ASP A 174 -3.09 -0.72 1.95
C ASP A 174 -3.81 -1.98 2.42
N SER A 175 -3.54 -2.39 3.65
CA SER A 175 -4.22 -3.51 4.28
C SER A 175 -4.73 -3.16 5.67
N LEU A 176 -5.94 -3.64 5.91
CA LEU A 176 -6.54 -3.69 7.22
C LEU A 176 -6.35 -5.10 7.77
N ILE A 177 -5.75 -5.21 8.95
CA ILE A 177 -5.65 -6.47 9.68
C ILE A 177 -6.07 -6.18 11.12
N MET A 178 -7.16 -6.78 11.56
CA MET A 178 -7.73 -6.55 12.88
C MET A 178 -8.14 -7.87 13.53
N THR A 179 -7.84 -8.01 14.82
CA THR A 179 -8.40 -9.07 15.66
C THR A 179 -8.95 -8.51 16.95
N GLY A 180 -10.00 -9.15 17.46
CA GLY A 180 -10.67 -8.72 18.68
C GLY A 180 -9.82 -8.86 19.94
N ASP A 181 -8.73 -9.62 19.87
CA ASP A 181 -7.74 -9.82 20.93
C ASP A 181 -6.40 -9.10 20.67
N ALA A 182 -6.29 -8.28 19.61
CA ALA A 182 -5.03 -7.60 19.24
C ALA A 182 -4.51 -6.61 20.29
N GLN A 183 -5.40 -6.06 21.13
CA GLN A 183 -5.04 -5.15 22.22
C GLN A 183 -5.35 -5.81 23.56
N ARG A 184 -4.60 -6.83 23.95
CA ARG A 184 -4.55 -7.22 25.37
C ARG A 184 -3.86 -6.11 26.14
N GLY A 185 -4.65 -5.17 26.68
CA GLY A 185 -4.15 -4.26 27.72
C GLY A 185 -3.88 -5.03 29.02
N LEU A 186 -3.43 -4.33 30.06
CA LEU A 186 -3.40 -4.88 31.42
C LEU A 186 -4.80 -5.41 31.77
N LEU A 187 -4.93 -6.71 32.06
CA LEU A 187 -6.17 -7.40 32.44
C LEU A 187 -7.25 -7.60 31.34
N ASP A 188 -6.88 -7.77 30.06
CA ASP A 188 -7.86 -8.11 29.02
C ASP A 188 -8.99 -7.04 28.82
N LEU A 189 -8.77 -5.80 29.29
CA LEU A 189 -9.79 -4.74 29.33
C LEU A 189 -10.17 -4.16 27.96
N LYS A 190 -9.44 -4.50 26.89
CA LYS A 190 -9.62 -3.96 25.54
C LYS A 190 -10.03 -5.02 24.50
N LEU A 191 -10.54 -6.16 24.95
CA LEU A 191 -11.05 -7.19 24.06
C LEU A 191 -12.34 -6.76 23.34
N ILE A 192 -12.29 -6.78 22.02
CA ILE A 192 -13.45 -6.58 21.16
C ILE A 192 -14.08 -7.95 20.89
N ARG A 193 -15.28 -8.17 21.43
CA ARG A 193 -16.02 -9.43 21.26
C ARG A 193 -16.97 -9.40 20.08
N ASP A 194 -17.48 -8.21 19.74
CA ASP A 194 -18.43 -8.01 18.65
C ASP A 194 -17.67 -7.67 17.35
N PHE A 195 -17.91 -8.45 16.31
CA PHE A 195 -17.37 -8.21 14.98
C PHE A 195 -17.72 -6.81 14.46
N ASN A 196 -18.91 -6.28 14.78
CA ASN A 196 -19.36 -4.97 14.31
C ASN A 196 -18.50 -3.80 14.82
N GLN A 197 -17.94 -3.95 16.01
CA GLN A 197 -17.02 -2.97 16.60
C GLN A 197 -15.63 -3.03 15.96
N LEU A 198 -15.31 -4.13 15.27
CA LEU A 198 -14.03 -4.34 14.58
C LEU A 198 -14.07 -3.80 13.15
N TYR A 199 -15.05 -4.23 12.34
CA TYR A 199 -14.99 -4.00 10.90
C TYR A 199 -15.27 -2.54 10.49
N GLY A 200 -16.20 -1.85 11.17
CA GLY A 200 -16.62 -0.48 10.83
C GLY A 200 -15.47 0.54 10.90
N PRO A 201 -14.80 0.68 12.07
CA PRO A 201 -13.63 1.55 12.20
C PRO A 201 -12.48 1.18 11.25
N GLY A 202 -12.32 -0.12 10.97
CA GLY A 202 -11.31 -0.61 10.05
C GLY A 202 -11.54 -0.15 8.61
N LEU A 203 -12.78 -0.24 8.12
CA LEU A 203 -13.14 0.27 6.79
C LEU A 203 -12.98 1.80 6.70
N ALA A 204 -13.35 2.53 7.74
CA ALA A 204 -13.17 3.98 7.78
C ALA A 204 -11.69 4.37 7.68
N ARG A 205 -10.80 3.67 8.42
CA ARG A 205 -9.36 3.87 8.33
C ARG A 205 -8.83 3.63 6.91
N LEU A 206 -9.30 2.57 6.25
CA LEU A 206 -8.90 2.25 4.87
C LEU A 206 -9.36 3.34 3.89
N ALA A 207 -10.60 3.81 4.01
CA ALA A 207 -11.13 4.90 3.19
C ALA A 207 -10.32 6.21 3.39
N THR A 208 -9.98 6.56 4.63
CA THR A 208 -9.12 7.71 4.94
C THR A 208 -7.69 7.55 4.41
N SER A 209 -7.14 6.34 4.43
CA SER A 209 -5.82 6.05 3.86
C SER A 209 -5.80 6.32 2.35
N LEU A 210 -6.86 5.89 1.65
CA LEU A 210 -7.03 6.16 0.22
C LEU A 210 -7.26 7.65 -0.06
N SER A 211 -8.16 8.33 0.65
CA SER A 211 -8.40 9.77 0.42
C SER A 211 -7.15 10.62 0.62
N ARG A 212 -6.37 10.33 1.68
CA ARG A 212 -5.08 11.00 1.91
C ARG A 212 -4.11 10.83 0.75
N SER A 213 -4.08 9.67 0.11
CA SER A 213 -3.19 9.43 -1.04
C SER A 213 -3.51 10.37 -2.22
N PHE A 214 -4.80 10.68 -2.45
CA PHE A 214 -5.23 11.67 -3.44
C PHE A 214 -4.91 13.11 -3.03
N GLU A 215 -5.04 13.46 -1.76
CA GLU A 215 -4.67 14.80 -1.26
C GLU A 215 -3.15 15.04 -1.37
N GLU A 216 -2.33 14.03 -1.08
CA GLU A 216 -0.88 14.08 -1.28
C GLU A 216 -0.54 14.34 -2.76
N GLN A 217 -1.30 13.74 -3.68
CA GLN A 217 -1.14 13.96 -5.12
C GLN A 217 -1.60 15.35 -5.58
N ALA A 218 -2.68 15.90 -5.01
CA ALA A 218 -3.28 17.17 -5.42
C ALA A 218 -2.52 18.41 -4.89
N ASN A 219 -1.94 18.34 -3.70
CA ASN A 219 -1.32 19.48 -3.02
C ASN A 219 0.06 19.90 -3.57
N GLY A 220 0.48 19.37 -4.73
CA GLY A 220 1.81 19.68 -5.30
C GLY A 220 2.98 19.24 -4.42
N ASN A 221 2.70 18.54 -3.32
CA ASN A 221 3.65 17.68 -2.61
C ASN A 221 3.83 16.44 -3.47
N GLU A 222 4.34 16.65 -4.68
CA GLU A 222 4.54 15.66 -5.70
C GLU A 222 5.40 14.54 -5.14
N ARG A 223 4.75 13.51 -4.57
CA ARG A 223 5.16 12.15 -4.89
C ARG A 223 4.82 11.93 -6.36
N LYS A 224 5.54 12.60 -7.26
CA LYS A 224 5.65 12.28 -8.67
C LYS A 224 6.29 10.88 -8.75
N PHE A 225 5.60 9.80 -8.37
CA PHE A 225 6.05 8.40 -8.53
C PHE A 225 7.60 8.23 -8.45
N LEU A 226 8.19 8.72 -7.35
CA LEU A 226 9.41 9.57 -7.20
C LEU A 226 10.70 9.31 -8.02
N ASN A 227 11.23 10.37 -8.65
CA ASN A 227 12.67 10.58 -8.85
C ASN A 227 13.33 11.15 -7.57
N PRO A 228 14.41 10.56 -7.02
CA PRO A 228 15.15 11.12 -5.87
C PRO A 228 16.34 12.04 -6.25
N ARG A 229 16.62 13.05 -5.41
CA ARG A 229 17.72 14.02 -5.52
C ARG A 229 19.07 13.60 -4.88
N SER A 230 19.15 12.44 -4.20
CA SER A 230 20.40 11.73 -3.88
C SER A 230 20.11 10.33 -3.29
N PHE A 231 20.98 9.34 -3.55
CA PHE A 231 20.85 7.98 -3.02
C PHE A 231 22.19 7.20 -3.05
N TYR A 232 22.27 6.16 -2.20
CA TYR A 232 23.29 5.11 -2.21
C TYR A 232 22.72 3.81 -2.83
N ARG A 233 23.61 2.97 -3.39
CA ARG A 233 23.30 1.98 -4.43
C ARG A 233 24.15 0.70 -4.27
N ALA A 234 23.52 -0.48 -4.25
CA ALA A 234 24.21 -1.76 -4.42
C ALA A 234 24.66 -1.92 -5.88
N PRO A 235 25.96 -2.18 -6.21
CA PRO A 235 26.55 -2.04 -7.55
C PRO A 235 25.80 -2.68 -8.75
N ALA A 236 24.97 -3.70 -8.55
CA ALA A 236 24.16 -4.34 -9.60
C ALA A 236 22.80 -3.67 -9.85
N LEU A 237 22.18 -3.10 -8.80
CA LEU A 237 20.95 -2.30 -8.87
C LEU A 237 21.26 -0.80 -9.04
N ALA A 238 22.53 -0.51 -9.34
CA ALA A 238 23.15 0.78 -9.19
C ALA A 238 23.20 1.67 -10.43
N GLN A 239 22.27 1.55 -11.38
CA GLN A 239 22.42 2.29 -12.64
C GLN A 239 21.18 3.05 -13.15
N GLN A 240 20.02 3.02 -12.50
CA GLN A 240 18.82 3.71 -13.02
C GLN A 240 18.31 4.90 -12.19
N ASP A 241 18.12 6.05 -12.86
CA ASP A 241 17.55 7.30 -12.32
C ASP A 241 16.00 7.29 -12.26
N ARG A 242 15.39 6.15 -12.59
CA ARG A 242 13.95 5.91 -12.56
C ARG A 242 13.60 4.79 -11.57
N PRO A 243 12.39 4.76 -10.99
CA PRO A 243 11.90 3.62 -10.23
C PRO A 243 11.99 2.32 -11.05
N LEU A 244 12.34 1.22 -10.37
CA LEU A 244 12.41 -0.10 -10.98
C LEU A 244 11.00 -0.68 -11.08
N THR A 245 10.62 -1.13 -12.26
CA THR A 245 9.35 -1.80 -12.47
C THR A 245 9.44 -3.25 -12.00
N VAL A 246 8.49 -3.68 -11.19
CA VAL A 246 8.49 -5.01 -10.55
C VAL A 246 7.22 -5.76 -10.89
N ALA A 247 7.34 -6.98 -11.41
CA ALA A 247 6.24 -7.94 -11.45
C ALA A 247 6.41 -8.99 -10.36
N ILE A 248 5.32 -9.31 -9.67
CA ILE A 248 5.28 -10.31 -8.61
C ILE A 248 4.68 -11.58 -9.19
N LEU A 249 5.51 -12.61 -9.33
CA LEU A 249 5.09 -13.90 -9.82
C LEU A 249 4.26 -14.65 -8.77
N PRO A 250 3.32 -15.52 -9.20
CA PRO A 250 2.61 -16.41 -8.30
C PRO A 250 3.60 -17.22 -7.46
N PHE A 251 3.51 -17.09 -6.14
CA PHE A 251 4.35 -17.85 -5.22
C PHE A 251 3.96 -19.33 -5.28
N ILE A 252 4.95 -20.21 -5.26
CA ILE A 252 4.70 -21.65 -5.17
C ILE A 252 4.20 -21.95 -3.76
N ASN A 253 2.98 -22.47 -3.65
CA ASN A 253 2.39 -22.78 -2.37
C ASN A 253 2.59 -24.26 -2.01
N GLN A 254 3.38 -24.50 -0.96
CA GLN A 254 3.58 -25.83 -0.36
C GLN A 254 2.95 -25.92 1.05
N SER A 255 2.25 -24.87 1.48
CA SER A 255 1.55 -24.83 2.76
C SER A 255 0.16 -25.48 2.68
N GLN A 256 -0.47 -25.67 3.84
CA GLN A 256 -1.85 -26.19 3.91
C GLN A 256 -2.90 -25.14 3.52
N ASN A 257 -2.57 -23.85 3.61
CA ASN A 257 -3.51 -22.78 3.27
C ASN A 257 -3.50 -22.55 1.76
N ARG A 258 -4.58 -22.92 1.07
CA ARG A 258 -4.72 -22.80 -0.38
C ARG A 258 -4.52 -21.38 -0.94
N PHE A 259 -4.74 -20.34 -0.14
CA PHE A 259 -4.60 -18.94 -0.55
C PHE A 259 -3.28 -18.30 -0.15
N ALA A 260 -2.36 -19.05 0.49
CA ALA A 260 -1.12 -18.46 1.01
C ALA A 260 -0.31 -17.73 -0.06
N SER A 261 -0.27 -18.27 -1.29
CA SER A 261 0.37 -17.64 -2.45
C SER A 261 -0.12 -16.22 -2.68
N ASP A 262 -1.45 -16.04 -2.73
CA ASP A 262 -2.08 -14.75 -2.96
C ASP A 262 -1.85 -13.82 -1.78
N LEU A 263 -1.96 -14.33 -0.54
CA LEU A 263 -1.80 -13.53 0.67
C LEU A 263 -0.39 -12.93 0.79
N ILE A 264 0.65 -13.73 0.55
CA ILE A 264 2.05 -13.28 0.59
C ILE A 264 2.35 -12.34 -0.60
N ALA A 265 1.88 -12.68 -1.81
CA ALA A 265 2.05 -11.82 -2.97
C ALA A 265 1.42 -10.43 -2.76
N LEU A 266 0.24 -10.37 -2.14
CA LEU A 266 -0.43 -9.12 -1.79
C LEU A 266 0.31 -8.31 -0.73
N ASP A 267 0.96 -8.96 0.24
CA ASP A 267 1.83 -8.26 1.19
C ASP A 267 3.05 -7.66 0.50
N PHE A 268 3.69 -8.42 -0.39
CA PHE A 268 4.82 -7.90 -1.17
C PHE A 268 4.38 -6.74 -2.04
N LEU A 269 3.26 -6.87 -2.76
CA LEU A 269 2.68 -5.81 -3.57
C LEU A 269 2.48 -4.53 -2.76
N ARG A 270 1.84 -4.66 -1.60
CA ARG A 270 1.56 -3.53 -0.71
C ARG A 270 2.84 -2.86 -0.25
N HIS A 271 3.78 -3.61 0.31
CA HIS A 271 5.00 -3.04 0.86
C HIS A 271 5.94 -2.50 -0.21
N LEU A 272 6.05 -3.17 -1.36
CA LEU A 272 6.82 -2.65 -2.50
C LEU A 272 6.21 -1.36 -3.05
N SER A 273 4.89 -1.29 -3.19
CA SER A 273 4.20 -0.07 -3.66
C SER A 273 4.32 1.11 -2.70
N ALA A 274 4.58 0.85 -1.42
CA ALA A 274 4.82 1.88 -0.41
C ALA A 274 6.26 2.41 -0.43
N GLU A 275 7.18 1.69 -1.08
CA GLU A 275 8.56 2.12 -1.26
C GLU A 275 8.70 2.88 -2.58
N ASN A 276 9.24 4.10 -2.49
CA ASN A 276 9.36 5.03 -3.62
C ASN A 276 10.33 4.58 -4.73
N LYS A 277 10.99 3.44 -4.55
CA LYS A 277 12.00 2.89 -5.47
C LYS A 277 11.40 1.92 -6.49
N PHE A 278 10.18 1.45 -6.25
CA PHE A 278 9.56 0.40 -7.05
C PHE A 278 8.24 0.88 -7.65
N GLN A 279 7.97 0.44 -8.86
CA GLN A 279 6.67 0.59 -9.51
C GLN A 279 6.11 -0.80 -9.79
N VAL A 280 5.03 -1.17 -9.10
CA VAL A 280 4.54 -2.55 -9.10
C VAL A 280 3.47 -2.75 -10.17
N LEU A 281 3.67 -3.76 -11.02
CA LEU A 281 2.70 -4.22 -12.01
C LEU A 281 1.48 -4.84 -11.34
N ASP A 282 0.28 -4.53 -11.82
CA ASP A 282 -0.90 -5.23 -11.32
C ASP A 282 -0.84 -6.73 -11.70
N PRO A 283 -1.12 -7.64 -10.75
CA PRO A 283 -1.11 -9.08 -11.03
C PRO A 283 -2.08 -9.52 -12.14
N GLY A 284 -3.16 -8.77 -12.41
CA GLY A 284 -4.11 -9.11 -13.47
C GLY A 284 -3.47 -9.09 -14.86
N LEU A 285 -2.56 -8.16 -15.11
CA LEU A 285 -1.80 -8.11 -16.36
C LEU A 285 -0.84 -9.31 -16.45
N LEU A 286 -0.19 -9.69 -15.35
CA LEU A 286 0.64 -10.89 -15.32
C LEU A 286 -0.17 -12.16 -15.61
N GLU A 287 -1.33 -12.32 -14.96
CA GLU A 287 -2.22 -13.46 -15.17
C GLU A 287 -2.69 -13.56 -16.63
N GLU A 288 -3.05 -12.43 -17.25
CA GLU A 288 -3.42 -12.35 -18.66
C GLU A 288 -2.30 -12.89 -19.57
N GLN A 289 -1.06 -12.44 -19.35
CA GLN A 289 0.08 -12.89 -20.15
C GLN A 289 0.34 -14.39 -19.93
N LEU A 290 0.36 -14.86 -18.68
CA LEU A 290 0.58 -16.27 -18.37
C LEU A 290 -0.48 -17.17 -19.03
N LEU A 291 -1.76 -16.77 -18.99
CA LEU A 291 -2.85 -17.50 -19.63
C LEU A 291 -2.77 -17.45 -21.16
N GLY A 292 -2.46 -16.28 -21.73
CA GLY A 292 -2.32 -16.08 -23.18
C GLY A 292 -1.24 -16.95 -23.79
N TYR A 293 -0.08 -17.06 -23.11
CA TYR A 293 1.03 -17.90 -23.53
C TYR A 293 0.95 -19.36 -23.02
N ARG A 294 -0.12 -19.71 -22.29
CA ARG A 294 -0.35 -21.05 -21.70
C ARG A 294 0.82 -21.51 -20.82
N ILE A 295 1.44 -20.58 -20.11
CA ILE A 295 2.57 -20.87 -19.23
C ILE A 295 2.01 -21.41 -17.91
N ILE A 296 2.46 -22.61 -17.53
CA ILE A 296 2.19 -23.20 -16.22
C ILE A 296 3.52 -23.24 -15.48
N MET A 297 3.58 -22.67 -14.27
CA MET A 297 4.79 -22.64 -13.43
C MET A 297 4.67 -23.60 -12.24
N PRO A 298 4.78 -24.93 -12.44
CA PRO A 298 4.61 -25.89 -11.35
C PRO A 298 5.76 -25.87 -10.33
N TYR A 299 6.97 -25.48 -10.76
CA TYR A 299 8.20 -25.52 -9.94
C TYR A 299 8.91 -24.15 -9.82
N GLY A 300 8.24 -23.07 -10.24
CA GLY A 300 8.77 -21.71 -10.26
C GLY A 300 9.28 -21.29 -11.63
N THR A 301 10.07 -20.23 -11.66
CA THR A 301 10.51 -19.56 -12.89
C THR A 301 11.87 -20.11 -13.34
N SER A 302 11.93 -20.78 -14.50
CA SER A 302 13.21 -21.06 -15.16
C SER A 302 13.81 -19.78 -15.74
N LEU A 303 15.11 -19.77 -16.07
CA LEU A 303 15.77 -18.63 -16.70
C LEU A 303 15.06 -18.24 -18.02
N ASP A 304 14.79 -19.23 -18.88
CA ASP A 304 14.08 -19.02 -20.15
C ASP A 304 12.67 -18.42 -19.94
N THR A 305 11.97 -18.84 -18.88
CA THR A 305 10.65 -18.30 -18.54
C THR A 305 10.78 -16.87 -18.01
N ALA A 306 11.83 -16.57 -17.23
CA ALA A 306 12.10 -15.23 -16.73
C ALA A 306 12.35 -14.26 -17.90
N ASP A 307 13.20 -14.64 -18.85
CA ASP A 307 13.54 -13.85 -20.04
C ASP A 307 12.31 -13.52 -20.88
N MET A 308 11.44 -14.51 -21.07
CA MET A 308 10.16 -14.35 -21.73
C MET A 308 9.28 -13.33 -20.99
N LEU A 309 9.13 -13.48 -19.67
CA LEU A 309 8.30 -12.60 -18.84
C LEU A 309 8.84 -11.16 -18.78
N PHE A 310 10.15 -10.98 -18.72
CA PHE A 310 10.78 -9.65 -18.79
C PHE A 310 10.41 -8.91 -20.07
N ASN A 311 10.36 -9.62 -21.20
CA ASN A 311 10.03 -9.03 -22.49
C ASN A 311 8.54 -8.75 -22.65
N PHE A 312 7.66 -9.64 -22.18
CA PHE A 312 6.22 -9.46 -22.30
C PHE A 312 5.63 -8.44 -21.33
N LEU A 313 6.12 -8.41 -20.10
CA LEU A 313 5.63 -7.49 -19.08
C LEU A 313 6.33 -6.13 -19.12
N ASP A 314 7.47 -6.07 -19.81
CA ASP A 314 8.37 -4.93 -19.83
C ASP A 314 8.68 -4.44 -18.41
N VAL A 315 9.28 -5.33 -17.61
CA VAL A 315 9.65 -5.07 -16.21
C VAL A 315 11.16 -5.17 -16.00
N ASP A 316 11.68 -4.46 -14.99
CA ASP A 316 13.09 -4.50 -14.64
C ASP A 316 13.40 -5.67 -13.70
N LEU A 317 12.45 -6.02 -12.83
CA LEU A 317 12.59 -7.02 -11.78
C LEU A 317 11.41 -8.01 -11.77
N LEU A 318 11.74 -9.28 -11.53
CA LEU A 318 10.75 -10.33 -11.23
C LEU A 318 10.94 -10.79 -9.79
N LEU A 319 9.89 -10.66 -8.98
CA LEU A 319 9.83 -11.23 -7.64
C LEU A 319 9.17 -12.62 -7.72
N ALA A 320 9.88 -13.64 -7.27
CA ALA A 320 9.38 -15.01 -7.18
C ALA A 320 9.64 -15.57 -5.77
N GLY A 321 8.98 -16.67 -5.43
CA GLY A 321 9.19 -17.27 -4.13
C GLY A 321 8.40 -18.56 -3.89
N LYS A 322 8.60 -19.12 -2.70
CA LYS A 322 7.91 -20.32 -2.24
C LYS A 322 7.38 -20.09 -0.84
N ILE A 323 6.25 -20.72 -0.53
CA ILE A 323 5.64 -20.68 0.80
C ILE A 323 5.67 -22.10 1.33
N LEU A 324 6.46 -22.30 2.37
CA LEU A 324 6.67 -23.60 2.99
C LEU A 324 5.65 -23.83 4.11
N GLU A 325 5.37 -22.79 4.91
CA GLU A 325 4.46 -22.86 6.04
C GLU A 325 3.60 -21.59 6.09
N TYR A 326 2.31 -21.77 6.27
CA TYR A 326 1.36 -20.69 6.51
C TYR A 326 0.22 -21.27 7.35
N GLU A 327 0.38 -21.21 8.66
CA GLU A 327 -0.52 -21.82 9.64
C GLU A 327 -1.19 -20.75 10.49
N GLU A 328 -2.51 -20.69 10.41
CA GLU A 328 -3.30 -19.83 11.26
C GLU A 328 -3.43 -20.44 12.66
N ALA A 329 -3.27 -19.61 13.69
CA ALA A 329 -3.52 -20.03 15.06
C ALA A 329 -4.97 -20.46 15.23
N SER A 330 -5.18 -21.75 15.52
CA SER A 330 -6.48 -22.34 15.82
C SER A 330 -6.53 -22.77 17.27
N GLY A 331 -7.25 -22.02 18.11
CA GLY A 331 -7.37 -22.25 19.55
C GLY A 331 -6.73 -21.15 20.41
N VAL A 332 -7.00 -21.16 21.72
CA VAL A 332 -6.63 -20.07 22.65
C VAL A 332 -5.11 -19.91 22.81
N ASN A 333 -4.36 -21.01 22.70
CA ASN A 333 -2.90 -21.05 22.88
C ASN A 333 -2.14 -21.37 21.59
N ALA A 334 -2.84 -21.43 20.45
CA ALA A 334 -2.17 -21.69 19.18
C ALA A 334 -1.39 -20.45 18.74
N VAL A 335 -0.20 -20.69 18.19
CA VAL A 335 0.71 -19.65 17.71
C VAL A 335 0.75 -19.75 16.18
N PRO A 336 0.52 -18.66 15.45
CA PRO A 336 0.59 -18.69 14.00
C PRO A 336 2.04 -18.89 13.55
N ARG A 337 2.22 -19.53 12.39
CA ARG A 337 3.53 -19.79 11.81
C ARG A 337 3.55 -19.42 10.35
N VAL A 338 4.63 -18.76 9.94
CA VAL A 338 4.82 -18.37 8.55
C VAL A 338 6.27 -18.63 8.18
N HIS A 339 6.46 -19.33 7.07
CA HIS A 339 7.76 -19.59 6.47
C HIS A 339 7.65 -19.43 4.95
N PHE A 340 8.38 -18.47 4.40
CA PHE A 340 8.49 -18.26 2.96
C PHE A 340 9.92 -17.97 2.53
N THR A 341 10.17 -18.19 1.25
CA THR A 341 11.34 -17.71 0.54
C THR A 341 10.90 -16.71 -0.53
N ALA A 342 11.71 -15.69 -0.75
CA ALA A 342 11.50 -14.68 -1.77
C ALA A 342 12.82 -14.38 -2.46
N GLN A 343 12.77 -14.14 -3.77
CA GLN A 343 13.93 -13.89 -4.60
C GLN A 343 13.60 -12.91 -5.72
N ILE A 344 14.56 -12.05 -6.06
CA ILE A 344 14.44 -11.11 -7.17
C ILE A 344 15.44 -11.44 -8.25
N ILE A 345 14.94 -11.53 -9.47
CA ILE A 345 15.72 -11.70 -10.69
C ILE A 345 15.71 -10.37 -11.43
N GLN A 346 16.86 -9.96 -11.96
CA GLN A 346 17.03 -8.70 -12.69
C GLN A 346 17.14 -8.94 -14.21
N ARG A 347 16.51 -8.06 -15.01
CA ARG A 347 16.50 -8.15 -16.48
C ARG A 347 17.89 -7.95 -17.14
N GLN A 348 18.77 -7.12 -16.58
CA GLN A 348 20.02 -6.76 -17.29
C GLN A 348 21.02 -7.91 -17.42
N ASN A 349 21.16 -8.74 -16.38
CA ASN A 349 22.13 -9.84 -16.29
C ASN A 349 21.46 -11.22 -16.13
N HIS A 350 20.13 -11.26 -15.96
CA HIS A 350 19.36 -12.46 -15.65
C HIS A 350 19.83 -13.15 -14.36
N GLU A 351 20.38 -12.38 -13.42
CA GLU A 351 20.91 -12.91 -12.17
C GLU A 351 19.96 -12.69 -11.00
N LEU A 352 20.11 -13.57 -10.01
CA LEU A 352 19.54 -13.39 -8.68
C LEU A 352 20.24 -12.22 -8.00
N VAL A 353 19.56 -11.07 -7.89
CA VAL A 353 20.11 -9.87 -7.25
C VAL A 353 19.80 -9.78 -5.77
N TRP A 354 18.81 -10.53 -5.31
CA TRP A 354 18.41 -10.55 -3.92
C TRP A 354 17.63 -11.83 -3.59
N SER A 355 17.83 -12.35 -2.38
CA SER A 355 17.02 -13.44 -1.83
C SER A 355 16.85 -13.29 -0.33
N SER A 356 15.74 -13.81 0.20
CA SER A 356 15.46 -13.89 1.62
C SER A 356 14.72 -15.19 1.94
N ILE A 357 15.10 -15.78 3.07
CA ILE A 357 14.38 -16.87 3.72
C ILE A 357 13.89 -16.28 5.04
N SER A 358 12.58 -16.29 5.26
CA SER A 358 11.97 -15.73 6.46
C SER A 358 11.08 -16.79 7.10
N SER A 359 11.32 -17.08 8.37
CA SER A 359 10.58 -18.05 9.17
C SER A 359 10.39 -17.48 10.57
N ASN A 360 9.15 -17.31 11.01
CA ASN A 360 8.85 -16.78 12.33
C ASN A 360 7.60 -17.45 12.91
N TYR A 361 7.51 -17.38 14.24
CA TYR A 361 6.35 -17.78 15.04
C TYR A 361 5.73 -16.54 15.67
N GLY A 362 4.41 -16.55 15.86
CA GLY A 362 3.70 -15.40 16.42
C GLY A 362 4.08 -15.04 17.86
N ASP A 363 4.74 -15.93 18.60
CA ASP A 363 5.19 -15.74 19.98
C ASP A 363 6.67 -15.34 20.11
N GLU A 364 7.38 -15.18 18.99
CA GLU A 364 8.73 -14.64 19.00
C GLU A 364 8.73 -13.16 19.40
N GLY A 365 9.56 -12.80 20.39
CA GLY A 365 9.66 -11.42 20.89
C GLY A 365 8.55 -11.00 21.86
N VAL A 366 7.85 -11.96 22.46
CA VAL A 366 6.87 -11.71 23.52
C VAL A 366 7.59 -11.39 24.85
N TYR A 367 7.23 -10.27 25.45
CA TYR A 367 7.63 -9.85 26.79
C TYR A 367 6.49 -10.06 27.79
N PHE A 368 6.69 -9.72 29.07
CA PHE A 368 5.66 -9.85 30.13
C PHE A 368 4.28 -9.38 29.67
N PHE A 369 3.21 -10.10 30.04
CA PHE A 369 1.80 -9.79 29.71
C PHE A 369 1.43 -9.86 28.22
N ASP A 370 1.94 -10.84 27.46
CA ASP A 370 1.65 -11.04 26.03
C ASP A 370 2.05 -9.85 25.13
N PHE A 371 2.82 -8.88 25.63
CA PHE A 371 3.28 -7.74 24.84
C PHE A 371 4.22 -8.22 23.72
N GLY A 372 3.85 -7.97 22.47
CA GLY A 372 4.60 -8.42 21.29
C GLY A 372 3.98 -9.61 20.56
N LEU A 373 3.00 -10.29 21.16
CA LEU A 373 2.36 -11.49 20.61
C LEU A 373 1.55 -11.18 19.36
N ILE A 374 1.81 -11.93 18.29
CA ILE A 374 1.08 -11.85 17.03
C ILE A 374 0.15 -13.06 16.92
N LYS A 375 -1.16 -12.79 16.83
CA LYS A 375 -2.21 -13.82 16.93
C LYS A 375 -2.71 -14.39 15.60
N THR A 376 -2.30 -13.81 14.47
CA THR A 376 -2.70 -14.30 13.14
C THR A 376 -1.52 -14.48 12.23
N ALA A 377 -1.62 -15.49 11.36
CA ALA A 377 -0.64 -15.69 10.30
C ALA A 377 -0.61 -14.48 9.36
N ARG A 378 -1.77 -13.83 9.17
CA ARG A 378 -1.92 -12.64 8.35
C ARG A 378 -1.08 -11.46 8.85
N GLU A 379 -1.15 -11.14 10.14
CA GLU A 379 -0.36 -10.04 10.72
C GLU A 379 1.13 -10.40 10.75
N LEU A 380 1.46 -11.66 11.07
CA LEU A 380 2.84 -12.16 11.11
C LEU A 380 3.49 -12.04 9.73
N ALA A 381 2.86 -12.59 8.70
CA ALA A 381 3.30 -12.51 7.31
C ALA A 381 3.50 -11.05 6.86
N SER A 382 2.51 -10.18 7.12
CA SER A 382 2.58 -8.77 6.76
C SER A 382 3.79 -8.06 7.40
N ARG A 383 4.11 -8.36 8.67
CA ARG A 383 5.28 -7.82 9.36
C ARG A 383 6.59 -8.38 8.83
N MET A 384 6.65 -9.69 8.58
CA MET A 384 7.82 -10.34 8.00
C MET A 384 8.14 -9.73 6.63
N VAL A 385 7.15 -9.69 5.73
CA VAL A 385 7.31 -9.11 4.40
C VAL A 385 7.69 -7.62 4.48
N ARG A 386 7.13 -6.85 5.41
CA ARG A 386 7.55 -5.45 5.62
C ARG A 386 9.04 -5.36 5.96
N SER A 387 9.50 -6.22 6.87
CA SER A 387 10.90 -6.25 7.29
C SER A 387 11.80 -6.62 6.11
N THR A 388 11.43 -7.67 5.38
CA THR A 388 12.12 -8.16 4.18
C THR A 388 12.22 -7.09 3.09
N VAL A 389 11.10 -6.43 2.74
CA VAL A 389 11.07 -5.36 1.74
C VAL A 389 11.89 -4.15 2.18
N ARG A 390 11.83 -3.77 3.47
CA ARG A 390 12.66 -2.67 3.99
C ARG A 390 14.14 -3.00 3.94
N GLN A 391 14.55 -4.22 4.27
CA GLN A 391 15.95 -4.65 4.15
C GLN A 391 16.41 -4.65 2.70
N MET A 392 15.56 -5.11 1.79
CA MET A 392 15.84 -5.05 0.35
C MET A 392 15.91 -3.61 -0.18
N ALA A 393 15.10 -2.70 0.36
CA ALA A 393 15.09 -1.29 0.01
C ALA A 393 16.17 -0.48 0.76
N GLN A 394 16.83 -1.06 1.77
CA GLN A 394 17.91 -0.40 2.49
C GLN A 394 19.15 -0.28 1.59
N PRO A 395 19.91 0.82 1.76
CA PRO A 395 21.13 1.10 1.00
C PRO A 395 22.18 -0.01 1.14
#